data_AF-A0AA35U0D3-F1
#
_entry.id   AF-A0AA35U0D3-F1
#
_cell.length_a   1.000
_cell.length_b   1.000
_cell.length_c   1.000
_cell.angle_alpha   90.00
_cell.angle_beta   90.00
_cell.angle_gamma   90.00
#
_symmetry.space_group_name_H-M   'P 1'
#
loop_
_entity.id
_entity.type
_entity.pdbx_description
1 polymer ?
#
loop_
_entity_poly.entity_id
_entity_poly.type
_entity_poly.pdbx_seq_one_letter_code
_entity_poly.pdbx_strand_id
1 'polypeptide(L)'
;MNSPSSSFLVFVTFNSSCAADFRFSVGASGEMAARGAKTAGRRFGKISTDVIRINVAGTRYYVVANAAAELGMAASSDDGATDCNVYWIDGPVPLERYLELRSYQKINHFPGMGEISRKDALARNIQRMRKENRREYNFYPGTWVLPADHGVLSQHTARLRRRRQRKTFIVKPHHGSMGNGIYLTQSPDAILPSEKAIVQEYLDKPFLLDGFKCDLRIYVLVTSCKPLRILVFKDGLVRLSTERYSPPSDFNLEQMCMHLTNYSINRHSASFDTDERDDRGSKRTLSSFMVWLHKTGHNVVELWAKIHVSCHYTSLEEPLRIYPLLSSGYHCENSNSGLSSYTPLLYCLPPRPFAKWEKPVFRDSRIRRSSRPHSPALGAGGQ
;
A
#
# COMPACT_ATOMS: atom_id res chain seq x y z
N MET A 1 -23.72 29.43 8.16
CA MET A 1 -22.69 29.28 7.10
C MET A 1 -22.25 27.82 7.12
N ASN A 2 -22.77 27.01 6.20
CA ASN A 2 -22.54 25.57 6.17
C ASN A 2 -21.13 25.28 5.66
N SER A 3 -20.26 24.71 6.48
CA SER A 3 -18.98 24.17 6.00
C SER A 3 -19.27 22.97 5.08
N PRO A 4 -18.65 22.90 3.90
CA PRO A 4 -18.84 21.75 3.03
C PRO A 4 -18.15 20.55 3.67
N SER A 5 -18.91 19.50 3.95
CA SER A 5 -18.42 18.19 4.36
C SER A 5 -17.48 17.63 3.28
N SER A 6 -16.17 17.77 3.47
CA SER A 6 -15.13 17.28 2.58
C SER A 6 -14.85 15.79 2.83
N SER A 7 -15.36 14.92 1.95
CA SER A 7 -15.10 13.47 1.99
C SER A 7 -13.85 13.10 1.16
N PHE A 8 -13.07 12.14 1.67
CA PHE A 8 -11.79 11.67 1.10
C PHE A 8 -11.96 10.43 0.19
N LEU A 9 -11.11 10.23 -0.82
CA LEU A 9 -10.93 8.93 -1.52
C LEU A 9 -9.44 8.59 -1.58
N VAL A 10 -9.12 7.30 -1.48
CA VAL A 10 -7.81 6.76 -1.09
C VAL A 10 -7.38 5.68 -2.10
N PHE A 11 -6.31 5.90 -2.90
CA PHE A 11 -5.88 4.97 -3.97
C PHE A 11 -4.62 4.15 -3.63
N VAL A 12 -4.64 2.83 -3.65
CA VAL A 12 -3.46 2.02 -3.30
C VAL A 12 -2.45 1.86 -4.43
N THR A 13 -1.18 2.17 -4.17
CA THR A 13 -0.03 1.66 -4.95
C THR A 13 0.97 0.95 -4.04
N PHE A 14 1.45 -0.22 -4.47
CA PHE A 14 2.37 -1.04 -3.69
C PHE A 14 3.81 -0.78 -4.07
N ASN A 15 4.68 -0.88 -3.08
CA ASN A 15 6.11 -1.03 -3.30
C ASN A 15 6.72 -1.93 -2.23
N SER A 16 7.17 -3.12 -2.62
CA SER A 16 7.83 -4.07 -1.71
C SER A 16 9.26 -3.67 -1.33
N SER A 17 9.86 -2.65 -1.98
CA SER A 17 11.29 -2.34 -1.84
C SER A 17 11.60 -1.02 -1.13
N CYS A 18 10.87 -0.66 -0.07
CA CYS A 18 11.03 0.63 0.61
C CYS A 18 11.17 0.49 2.13
N ALA A 19 12.25 -0.13 2.61
CA ALA A 19 12.75 0.17 3.95
C ALA A 19 13.67 1.43 3.97
N ALA A 20 13.86 2.10 2.82
CA ALA A 20 14.67 3.31 2.67
C ALA A 20 14.12 4.58 3.35
N ASP A 21 12.85 4.60 3.77
CA ASP A 21 12.23 5.80 4.35
C ASP A 21 12.23 5.81 5.90
N PHE A 22 12.84 4.82 6.55
CA PHE A 22 13.05 4.78 8.00
C PHE A 22 14.24 5.67 8.41
N ARG A 23 13.99 6.96 8.55
CA ARG A 23 14.76 7.83 9.45
C ARG A 23 13.76 8.51 10.37
N PHE A 24 13.55 7.92 11.54
CA PHE A 24 13.13 8.67 12.72
C PHE A 24 14.40 9.11 13.45
N SER A 25 14.41 10.37 13.87
CA SER A 25 15.45 10.96 14.68
C SER A 25 15.47 10.24 16.03
N VAL A 26 16.35 9.26 16.18
CA VAL A 26 16.71 8.73 17.50
C VAL A 26 17.72 9.71 18.07
N GLY A 27 17.29 10.44 19.11
CA GLY A 27 18.13 11.40 19.81
C GLY A 27 19.48 10.80 20.16
N ALA A 28 20.54 11.46 19.70
CA ALA A 28 21.91 11.10 19.98
C ALA A 28 22.16 11.09 21.49
N SER A 29 22.55 9.95 22.05
CA SER A 29 23.41 9.89 23.24
C SER A 29 23.95 8.47 23.44
N GLY A 30 25.27 8.34 23.60
CA GLY A 30 25.93 7.14 24.12
C GLY A 30 26.90 6.45 23.16
N GLU A 31 28.05 7.07 22.89
CA GLU A 31 29.25 6.31 22.53
C GLU A 31 29.62 5.37 23.69
N MET A 32 29.73 4.07 23.44
CA MET A 32 30.53 3.19 24.29
C MET A 32 31.56 2.43 23.47
N ALA A 33 32.81 2.65 23.89
CA ALA A 33 34.03 2.18 23.27
C ALA A 33 34.14 0.65 23.22
N ALA A 34 34.55 0.15 22.05
CA ALA A 34 35.02 -1.22 21.90
C ALA A 34 36.37 -1.39 22.64
N ARG A 35 36.42 -2.33 23.60
CA ARG A 35 37.68 -2.87 24.12
C ARG A 35 37.74 -4.37 23.83
N GLY A 36 38.82 -4.78 23.17
CA GLY A 36 39.08 -6.18 22.81
C GLY A 36 39.57 -7.04 23.97
N ALA A 37 39.36 -8.34 23.86
CA ALA A 37 40.11 -9.37 24.57
C ALA A 37 40.18 -10.65 23.72
N LYS A 38 41.35 -11.32 23.77
CA LYS A 38 41.79 -12.45 22.93
C LYS A 38 41.30 -13.82 23.45
N THR A 39 41.02 -14.71 22.49
CA THR A 39 41.11 -16.20 22.43
C THR A 39 41.16 -17.05 23.71
N ALA A 40 40.26 -18.04 23.81
CA ALA A 40 40.57 -19.49 23.92
C ALA A 40 39.29 -20.36 24.08
N GLY A 41 39.29 -21.56 23.46
CA GLY A 41 38.50 -22.72 23.89
C GLY A 41 37.15 -22.96 23.18
N ARG A 42 37.15 -23.79 22.12
CA ARG A 42 35.94 -24.43 21.60
C ARG A 42 35.37 -25.39 22.65
N ARG A 43 34.29 -24.99 23.31
CA ARG A 43 33.28 -25.88 23.89
C ARG A 43 31.98 -25.62 23.15
N PHE A 44 31.44 -26.63 22.48
CA PHE A 44 30.07 -26.58 21.97
C PHE A 44 29.12 -26.61 23.17
N GLY A 45 28.84 -25.43 23.73
CA GLY A 45 27.82 -25.24 24.75
C GLY A 45 26.45 -25.40 24.12
N LYS A 46 25.57 -26.17 24.76
CA LYS A 46 24.14 -26.17 24.47
C LYS A 46 23.66 -24.71 24.46
N ILE A 47 23.17 -24.28 23.31
CA ILE A 47 22.62 -22.94 23.11
C ILE A 47 21.44 -22.77 24.07
N SER A 48 21.48 -21.73 24.92
CA SER A 48 20.31 -21.32 25.70
C SER A 48 19.14 -21.10 24.73
N THR A 49 18.04 -21.79 25.00
CA THR A 49 16.77 -21.75 24.25
C THR A 49 16.05 -20.41 24.36
N ASP A 50 16.59 -19.44 25.11
CA ASP A 50 15.86 -18.24 25.52
C ASP A 50 16.14 -17.01 24.65
N VAL A 51 17.16 -17.05 23.77
CA VAL A 51 17.52 -15.91 22.92
C VAL A 51 16.96 -16.09 21.51
N ILE A 52 15.99 -15.25 21.16
CA ILE A 52 15.45 -15.16 19.79
C ILE A 52 16.52 -14.54 18.89
N ARG A 53 16.79 -15.16 17.74
CA ARG A 53 17.79 -14.72 16.75
C ARG A 53 17.12 -14.21 15.48
N ILE A 54 17.66 -13.13 14.93
CA ILE A 54 17.28 -12.62 13.61
C ILE A 54 18.47 -12.68 12.65
N ASN A 55 18.26 -13.16 11.44
CA ASN A 55 19.20 -13.02 10.33
C ASN A 55 18.85 -11.74 9.54
N VAL A 56 19.79 -10.80 9.51
CA VAL A 56 19.70 -9.50 8.83
C VAL A 56 20.65 -9.40 7.65
N ALA A 57 21.27 -10.50 7.20
CA ALA A 57 22.14 -10.51 6.02
C ALA A 57 21.41 -10.05 4.75
N GLY A 58 20.11 -10.34 4.67
CA GLY A 58 19.24 -9.96 3.56
C GLY A 58 18.76 -8.51 3.56
N THR A 59 19.15 -7.69 4.54
CA THR A 59 18.73 -6.28 4.61
C THR A 59 19.89 -5.29 4.60
N ARG A 60 19.70 -4.18 3.88
CA ARG A 60 20.64 -3.04 3.84
C ARG A 60 20.27 -1.94 4.83
N TYR A 61 19.20 -2.12 5.60
CA TYR A 61 18.63 -1.08 6.44
C TYR A 61 18.95 -1.33 7.92
N TYR A 62 19.88 -0.54 8.46
CA TYR A 62 20.34 -0.65 9.85
C TYR A 62 19.20 -0.55 10.89
N VAL A 63 18.11 0.15 10.55
CA VAL A 63 16.92 0.28 11.42
C VAL A 63 16.32 -1.07 11.79
N VAL A 64 16.42 -2.08 10.92
CA VAL A 64 15.90 -3.43 11.17
C VAL A 64 16.72 -4.11 12.27
N ALA A 65 18.05 -4.01 12.18
CA ALA A 65 18.95 -4.54 13.19
C ALA A 65 18.78 -3.81 14.53
N ASN A 66 18.62 -2.48 14.50
CA ASN A 66 18.37 -1.69 15.71
C ASN A 66 17.05 -2.08 16.38
N ALA A 67 15.96 -2.17 15.62
CA ALA A 67 14.66 -2.59 16.15
C ALA A 67 14.72 -4.01 16.74
N ALA A 68 15.48 -4.92 16.11
CA ALA A 68 15.69 -6.25 16.65
C ALA A 68 16.46 -6.23 17.98
N ALA A 69 17.50 -5.40 18.08
CA ALA A 69 18.27 -5.23 19.31
C ALA A 69 17.42 -4.65 20.45
N GLU A 70 16.57 -3.66 20.15
CA GLU A 70 15.60 -3.09 21.11
C GLU A 70 14.60 -4.14 21.61
N LEU A 71 14.26 -5.13 20.78
CA LEU A 71 13.41 -6.28 21.16
C LEU A 71 14.19 -7.41 21.86
N GLY A 72 15.49 -7.22 22.15
CA GLY A 72 16.34 -8.22 22.79
C GLY A 72 16.74 -9.39 21.88
N MET A 73 16.58 -9.25 20.56
CA MET A 73 16.97 -10.28 19.60
C MET A 73 18.47 -10.20 19.29
N ALA A 74 19.11 -11.36 19.16
CA ALA A 74 20.49 -11.44 18.68
C ALA A 74 20.51 -11.40 17.15
N ALA A 75 21.04 -10.33 16.57
CA ALA A 75 21.18 -10.16 15.13
C ALA A 75 22.43 -10.86 14.59
N SER A 76 22.28 -11.59 13.48
CA SER A 76 23.36 -12.17 12.69
C SER A 76 23.36 -11.57 11.29
N SER A 77 24.54 -11.17 10.82
CA SER A 77 24.77 -10.73 9.44
C SER A 77 25.40 -11.81 8.55
N ASP A 78 25.47 -13.05 9.04
CA ASP A 78 25.99 -14.20 8.28
C ASP A 78 24.87 -14.79 7.41
N ASP A 79 25.04 -14.72 6.09
CA ASP A 79 24.10 -15.24 5.10
C ASP A 79 23.98 -16.78 5.15
N GLY A 80 25.04 -17.47 5.58
CA GLY A 80 25.04 -18.93 5.77
C GLY A 80 24.40 -19.38 7.09
N ALA A 81 24.07 -18.46 7.99
CA ALA A 81 23.50 -18.80 9.29
C ALA A 81 22.05 -19.28 9.15
N THR A 82 21.88 -20.60 9.28
CA THR A 82 20.56 -21.25 9.29
C THR A 82 19.94 -21.36 10.68
N ASP A 83 20.75 -21.14 11.73
CA ASP A 83 20.29 -21.14 13.13
C ASP A 83 19.77 -19.76 13.56
N CYS A 84 18.62 -19.37 13.00
CA CYS A 84 17.90 -18.18 13.42
C CYS A 84 16.39 -18.45 13.51
N ASN A 85 15.68 -17.59 14.25
CA ASN A 85 14.22 -17.67 14.37
C ASN A 85 13.52 -16.82 13.30
N VAL A 86 14.14 -15.71 12.88
CA VAL A 86 13.56 -14.76 11.94
C VAL A 86 14.54 -14.46 10.81
N TYR A 87 14.10 -14.58 9.57
CA TYR A 87 14.79 -14.05 8.39
C TYR A 87 14.19 -12.71 7.98
N TRP A 88 15.04 -11.70 7.82
CA TRP A 88 14.63 -10.41 7.25
C TRP A 88 15.37 -10.14 5.94
N ILE A 89 14.60 -10.07 4.86
CA ILE A 89 15.09 -9.91 3.49
C ILE A 89 14.40 -8.71 2.83
N ASP A 90 15.15 -7.82 2.18
CA ASP A 90 14.58 -6.65 1.49
C ASP A 90 13.97 -6.99 0.13
N GLY A 91 14.56 -7.97 -0.55
CA GLY A 91 14.23 -8.36 -1.92
C GLY A 91 13.17 -9.47 -2.02
N PRO A 92 12.83 -9.89 -3.26
CA PRO A 92 11.97 -11.03 -3.48
C PRO A 92 12.62 -12.31 -2.94
N VAL A 93 11.82 -13.15 -2.30
CA VAL A 93 12.27 -14.43 -1.74
C VAL A 93 11.90 -15.57 -2.71
N PRO A 94 12.87 -16.40 -3.14
CA PRO A 94 12.61 -17.53 -4.03
C PRO A 94 11.81 -18.63 -3.31
N LEU A 95 11.08 -19.46 -4.07
CA LEU A 95 10.16 -20.44 -3.50
C LEU A 95 10.91 -21.49 -2.65
N GLU A 96 12.10 -21.86 -3.10
CA GLU A 96 12.99 -22.84 -2.48
C GLU A 96 13.32 -22.46 -1.04
N ARG A 97 13.54 -21.17 -0.77
CA ARG A 97 13.87 -20.68 0.58
C ARG A 97 12.79 -21.02 1.59
N TYR A 98 11.53 -20.91 1.18
CA TYR A 98 10.40 -21.18 2.07
C TYR A 98 10.23 -22.68 2.34
N LEU A 99 10.54 -23.55 1.36
CA LEU A 99 10.49 -25.00 1.52
C LEU A 99 11.55 -25.50 2.52
N GLU A 100 12.63 -24.74 2.67
CA GLU A 100 13.72 -25.04 3.60
C GLU A 100 13.50 -24.49 5.02
N LEU A 101 12.42 -23.73 5.25
CA LEU A 101 12.11 -23.17 6.58
C LEU A 101 11.68 -24.28 7.55
N ARG A 102 12.25 -24.24 8.75
CA ARG A 102 11.79 -25.06 9.87
C ARG A 102 10.51 -24.47 10.47
N SER A 103 9.71 -25.29 11.15
CA SER A 103 8.41 -24.90 11.70
C SER A 103 8.43 -23.68 12.63
N TYR A 104 9.53 -23.48 13.38
CA TYR A 104 9.72 -22.34 14.28
C TYR A 104 10.25 -21.08 13.59
N GLN A 105 10.77 -21.21 12.36
CA GLN A 105 11.38 -20.11 11.63
C GLN A 105 10.32 -19.27 10.95
N LYS A 106 10.52 -17.96 10.98
CA LYS A 106 9.66 -16.99 10.32
C LYS A 106 10.44 -16.18 9.29
N ILE A 107 9.77 -15.76 8.24
CA ILE A 107 10.33 -14.89 7.20
C ILE A 107 9.41 -13.70 6.95
N ASN A 108 9.98 -12.55 6.61
CA ASN A 108 9.25 -11.30 6.41
C ASN A 108 8.51 -11.17 5.07
N HIS A 109 8.25 -12.28 4.35
CA HIS A 109 7.56 -12.32 3.06
C HIS A 109 6.58 -13.49 2.98
N PHE A 110 5.53 -13.35 2.16
CA PHE A 110 4.72 -14.47 1.71
C PHE A 110 5.20 -14.93 0.32
N PRO A 111 5.05 -16.22 -0.03
CA PRO A 111 5.17 -16.62 -1.42
C PRO A 111 4.11 -15.87 -2.25
N GLY A 112 4.46 -15.44 -3.47
CA GLY A 112 3.47 -14.81 -4.38
C GLY A 112 3.15 -13.32 -4.12
N MET A 113 3.85 -12.64 -3.20
CA MET A 113 3.70 -11.19 -2.94
C MET A 113 3.83 -10.32 -4.20
N GLY A 114 4.45 -10.84 -5.26
CA GLY A 114 4.54 -10.22 -6.58
C GLY A 114 3.17 -9.83 -7.17
N GLU A 115 2.10 -10.56 -6.82
CA GLU A 115 0.75 -10.34 -7.33
C GLU A 115 0.12 -9.02 -6.90
N ILE A 116 0.51 -8.50 -5.74
CA ILE A 116 0.06 -7.19 -5.24
C ILE A 116 1.17 -6.14 -5.32
N SER A 117 2.44 -6.53 -5.17
CA SER A 117 3.56 -5.60 -5.14
C SER A 117 3.98 -5.09 -6.52
N ARG A 118 3.78 -5.90 -7.58
CA ARG A 118 4.02 -5.43 -8.95
C ARG A 118 2.81 -4.69 -9.47
N LYS A 119 3.05 -3.50 -10.02
CA LYS A 119 1.99 -2.61 -10.53
C LYS A 119 1.09 -3.30 -11.57
N ASP A 120 1.68 -4.14 -12.42
CA ASP A 120 0.96 -4.78 -13.53
C ASP A 120 0.11 -5.96 -13.07
N ALA A 121 0.65 -6.76 -12.15
CA ALA A 121 -0.11 -7.82 -11.49
C ALA A 121 -1.26 -7.24 -10.68
N LEU A 122 -0.99 -6.20 -9.87
CA LEU A 122 -2.01 -5.49 -9.10
C LEU A 122 -3.12 -4.95 -10.00
N ALA A 123 -2.77 -4.28 -11.10
CA ALA A 123 -3.75 -3.73 -12.03
C ALA A 123 -4.65 -4.83 -12.60
N ARG A 124 -4.08 -5.97 -13.03
CA ARG A 124 -4.85 -7.11 -13.54
C ARG A 124 -5.75 -7.73 -12.48
N ASN A 125 -5.26 -7.85 -11.25
CA ASN A 125 -5.99 -8.43 -10.12
C ASN A 125 -7.18 -7.53 -9.71
N ILE A 126 -6.95 -6.24 -9.53
CA ILE A 126 -8.03 -5.28 -9.26
C ILE A 126 -9.04 -5.20 -10.42
N GLN A 127 -8.59 -5.19 -11.67
CA GLN A 127 -9.48 -5.20 -12.83
C GLN A 127 -10.40 -6.44 -12.84
N ARG A 128 -9.86 -7.61 -12.48
CA ARG A 128 -10.64 -8.85 -12.36
C ARG A 128 -11.72 -8.71 -11.30
N MET A 129 -11.34 -8.31 -10.08
CA MET A 129 -12.30 -8.15 -8.99
C MET A 129 -13.33 -7.07 -9.26
N ARG A 130 -12.97 -6.00 -9.96
CA ARG A 130 -13.89 -4.94 -10.34
C ARG A 130 -15.00 -5.43 -11.29
N LYS A 131 -14.77 -6.52 -12.05
CA LYS A 131 -15.83 -7.14 -12.87
C LYS A 131 -16.91 -7.80 -12.00
N GLU A 132 -16.52 -8.38 -10.88
CA GLU A 132 -17.41 -9.08 -9.95
C GLU A 132 -18.03 -8.11 -8.92
N ASN A 133 -17.24 -7.17 -8.40
CA ASN A 133 -17.59 -6.30 -7.27
C ASN A 133 -17.30 -4.82 -7.57
N ARG A 134 -17.91 -4.29 -8.65
CA ARG A 134 -17.60 -2.93 -9.17
C ARG A 134 -17.68 -1.81 -8.14
N ARG A 135 -18.61 -1.87 -7.18
CA ARG A 135 -18.81 -0.82 -6.16
C ARG A 135 -17.67 -0.76 -5.16
N GLU A 136 -17.20 -1.91 -4.71
CA GLU A 136 -16.14 -2.01 -3.69
C GLU A 136 -14.77 -1.60 -4.25
N TYR A 137 -14.51 -1.82 -5.54
CA TYR A 137 -13.21 -1.54 -6.17
C TYR A 137 -13.12 -0.21 -6.92
N ASN A 138 -14.06 0.71 -6.71
CA ASN A 138 -14.02 2.01 -7.40
C ASN A 138 -13.02 3.00 -6.76
N PHE A 139 -12.31 2.58 -5.70
CA PHE A 139 -11.17 3.31 -5.15
C PHE A 139 -9.94 3.22 -6.05
N TYR A 140 -9.93 2.40 -7.11
CA TYR A 140 -8.81 2.25 -8.03
C TYR A 140 -9.10 2.95 -9.38
N PRO A 141 -8.18 3.76 -9.94
CA PRO A 141 -8.45 4.52 -11.16
C PRO A 141 -8.54 3.59 -12.37
N GLY A 142 -9.15 4.07 -13.46
CA GLY A 142 -9.06 3.40 -14.76
C GLY A 142 -7.59 3.12 -15.08
N THR A 143 -7.25 1.86 -15.29
CA THR A 143 -5.87 1.41 -15.47
C THR A 143 -5.86 0.38 -16.59
N TRP A 144 -4.84 0.43 -17.44
CA TRP A 144 -4.63 -0.43 -18.60
C TRP A 144 -3.18 -0.91 -18.60
N VAL A 145 -2.98 -2.21 -18.80
CA VAL A 145 -1.67 -2.84 -18.80
C VAL A 145 -1.23 -3.12 -20.23
N LEU A 146 -0.23 -2.39 -20.72
CA LEU A 146 0.28 -2.53 -22.07
C LEU A 146 1.34 -3.64 -22.17
N PRO A 147 1.44 -4.33 -23.32
CA PRO A 147 0.72 -4.08 -24.58
C PRO A 147 -0.70 -4.69 -24.64
N ALA A 148 -1.05 -5.58 -23.71
CA ALA A 148 -2.29 -6.37 -23.77
C ALA A 148 -3.57 -5.52 -23.84
N ASP A 149 -3.62 -4.41 -23.09
CA ASP A 149 -4.80 -3.54 -23.02
C ASP A 149 -4.78 -2.39 -24.04
N HIS A 150 -3.84 -2.32 -24.99
CA HIS A 150 -3.71 -1.20 -25.92
C HIS A 150 -4.98 -0.94 -26.73
N GLY A 151 -5.61 -2.00 -27.25
CA GLY A 151 -6.88 -1.89 -27.97
C GLY A 151 -8.03 -1.40 -27.09
N VAL A 152 -8.06 -1.82 -25.80
CA VAL A 152 -9.08 -1.39 -24.83
C VAL A 152 -8.88 0.08 -24.46
N LEU A 153 -7.63 0.52 -24.29
CA LEU A 153 -7.27 1.91 -24.07
C LEU A 153 -7.72 2.77 -25.25
N SER A 154 -7.39 2.37 -26.48
CA SER A 154 -7.77 3.07 -27.72
C SER A 154 -9.29 3.22 -27.87
N GLN A 155 -10.06 2.20 -27.49
CA GLN A 155 -11.53 2.29 -27.50
C GLN A 155 -12.05 3.27 -26.44
N HIS A 156 -11.43 3.29 -25.25
CA HIS A 156 -11.78 4.20 -24.18
C HIS A 156 -11.48 5.66 -24.56
N THR A 157 -10.32 5.93 -25.14
CA THR A 157 -9.91 7.27 -25.58
C THR A 157 -10.78 7.79 -26.72
N ALA A 158 -11.13 6.93 -27.68
CA ALA A 158 -12.12 7.25 -28.72
C ALA A 158 -13.50 7.61 -28.14
N ARG A 159 -13.94 6.93 -27.06
CA ARG A 159 -15.19 7.27 -26.35
C ARG A 159 -15.09 8.64 -25.65
N LEU A 160 -13.97 8.94 -24.99
CA LEU A 160 -13.74 10.24 -24.35
C LEU A 160 -13.79 11.38 -25.38
N ARG A 161 -13.14 11.20 -26.54
CA ARG A 161 -13.16 12.16 -27.66
C ARG A 161 -14.58 12.41 -28.16
N ARG A 162 -15.36 11.35 -28.39
CA ARG A 162 -16.79 11.47 -28.79
C ARG A 162 -17.63 12.25 -27.78
N ARG A 163 -17.32 12.14 -26.48
CA ARG A 163 -17.99 12.88 -25.41
C ARG A 163 -17.38 14.26 -25.14
N ARG A 164 -16.38 14.69 -25.92
CA ARG A 164 -15.61 15.93 -25.72
C ARG A 164 -15.02 16.04 -24.31
N GLN A 165 -14.61 14.90 -23.75
CA GLN A 165 -13.98 14.83 -22.43
C GLN A 165 -12.47 14.75 -22.60
N ARG A 166 -11.75 15.74 -22.06
CA ARG A 166 -10.30 15.72 -21.98
C ARG A 166 -9.89 15.11 -20.65
N LYS A 167 -9.02 14.10 -20.69
CA LYS A 167 -8.50 13.41 -19.52
C LYS A 167 -6.98 13.31 -19.63
N THR A 168 -6.31 13.43 -18.49
CA THR A 168 -4.89 13.20 -18.36
C THR A 168 -4.66 11.77 -17.89
N PHE A 169 -3.62 11.15 -18.43
CA PHE A 169 -3.16 9.82 -18.06
C PHE A 169 -1.74 9.91 -17.52
N ILE A 170 -1.41 9.05 -16.58
CA ILE A 170 -0.05 8.83 -16.07
C ILE A 170 0.44 7.49 -16.60
N VAL A 171 1.59 7.51 -17.28
CA VAL A 171 2.23 6.33 -17.83
C VAL A 171 3.36 5.92 -16.90
N LYS A 172 3.40 4.64 -16.55
CA LYS A 172 4.33 4.07 -15.58
C LYS A 172 5.02 2.85 -16.20
N PRO A 173 6.33 2.87 -16.45
CA PRO A 173 7.05 1.72 -16.98
C PRO A 173 6.93 0.48 -16.07
N HIS A 174 6.93 -0.72 -16.67
CA HIS A 174 6.85 -2.00 -15.93
C HIS A 174 7.97 -2.16 -14.91
N HIS A 175 9.21 -1.86 -15.30
CA HIS A 175 10.41 -2.05 -14.46
C HIS A 175 10.91 -0.77 -13.77
N GLY A 176 10.08 0.28 -13.70
CA GLY A 176 10.45 1.54 -13.04
C GLY A 176 10.17 1.53 -11.54
N SER A 177 11.14 1.97 -10.74
CA SER A 177 10.93 2.38 -9.34
C SER A 177 11.32 3.85 -9.17
N MET A 178 11.08 4.43 -7.99
CA MET A 178 11.55 5.79 -7.68
C MET A 178 11.06 6.90 -8.62
N GLY A 179 9.97 6.66 -9.35
CA GLY A 179 9.40 7.62 -10.29
C GLY A 179 10.13 7.73 -11.64
N ASN A 180 11.14 6.89 -11.89
CA ASN A 180 11.88 6.93 -13.15
C ASN A 180 11.00 6.50 -14.35
N GLY A 181 11.07 7.29 -15.43
CA GLY A 181 10.34 7.10 -16.68
C GLY A 181 8.82 7.33 -16.58
N ILE A 182 8.33 7.89 -15.48
CA ILE A 182 6.92 8.28 -15.36
C ILE A 182 6.71 9.59 -16.12
N TYR A 183 5.65 9.64 -16.93
CA TYR A 183 5.25 10.87 -17.60
C TYR A 183 3.72 11.01 -17.61
N LEU A 184 3.24 12.23 -17.84
CA LEU A 184 1.83 12.52 -18.06
C LEU A 184 1.56 12.74 -19.55
N THR A 185 0.39 12.31 -20.00
CA THR A 185 -0.08 12.56 -21.37
C THR A 185 -1.57 12.84 -21.41
N GLN A 186 -1.97 13.73 -22.30
CA GLN A 186 -3.38 13.94 -22.68
C GLN A 186 -3.70 13.38 -24.06
N SER A 187 -2.71 12.74 -24.70
CA SER A 187 -2.78 12.09 -26.00
C SER A 187 -2.36 10.63 -25.86
N PRO A 188 -3.13 9.80 -25.12
CA PRO A 188 -2.83 8.37 -24.95
C PRO A 188 -2.82 7.58 -26.27
N ASP A 189 -3.44 8.09 -27.33
CA ASP A 189 -3.41 7.50 -28.68
C ASP A 189 -1.98 7.51 -29.28
N ALA A 190 -1.07 8.36 -28.77
CA ALA A 190 0.32 8.44 -29.20
C ALA A 190 1.22 7.37 -28.54
N ILE A 191 0.72 6.62 -27.57
CA ILE A 191 1.47 5.58 -26.87
C ILE A 191 1.66 4.39 -27.81
N LEU A 192 2.90 3.92 -27.95
CA LEU A 192 3.23 2.85 -28.88
C LEU A 192 2.54 1.53 -28.47
N PRO A 193 1.98 0.76 -29.42
CA PRO A 193 1.36 -0.53 -29.11
C PRO A 193 2.31 -1.54 -28.48
N SER A 194 3.62 -1.42 -28.73
CA SER A 194 4.67 -2.25 -28.17
C SER A 194 5.17 -1.78 -26.79
N GLU A 195 4.71 -0.61 -26.31
CA GLU A 195 5.21 -0.03 -25.07
C GLU A 195 4.87 -0.91 -23.87
N LYS A 196 5.88 -1.15 -23.04
CA LYS A 196 5.80 -1.95 -21.84
C LYS A 196 5.56 -1.04 -20.64
N ALA A 197 4.31 -0.63 -20.47
CA ALA A 197 3.90 0.26 -19.38
C ALA A 197 2.50 -0.03 -18.84
N ILE A 198 2.18 0.64 -17.74
CA ILE A 198 0.82 0.77 -17.23
C ILE A 198 0.38 2.20 -17.49
N VAL A 199 -0.75 2.33 -18.16
CA VAL A 199 -1.43 3.60 -18.37
C VAL A 199 -2.55 3.70 -17.35
N GLN A 200 -2.61 4.78 -16.59
CA GLN A 200 -3.63 4.96 -15.56
C GLN A 200 -4.24 6.35 -15.69
N GLU A 201 -5.55 6.48 -15.46
CA GLU A 201 -6.21 7.79 -15.36
C GLU A 201 -5.52 8.60 -14.25
N TYR A 202 -5.04 9.79 -14.61
CA TYR A 202 -4.41 10.67 -13.66
C TYR A 202 -5.44 11.37 -12.78
N LEU A 203 -5.11 11.50 -11.50
CA LEU A 203 -5.94 12.22 -10.56
C LEU A 203 -5.69 13.74 -10.65
N ASP A 204 -6.55 14.42 -11.40
CA ASP A 204 -6.51 15.85 -11.72
C ASP A 204 -7.02 16.78 -10.60
N LYS A 205 -7.68 16.21 -9.59
CA LYS A 205 -8.19 16.92 -8.41
C LYS A 205 -7.77 16.16 -7.14
N PRO A 206 -6.48 16.17 -6.77
CA PRO A 206 -5.99 15.59 -5.54
C PRO A 206 -6.35 16.49 -4.34
N PHE A 207 -6.28 15.93 -3.15
CA PHE A 207 -6.29 16.71 -1.92
C PHE A 207 -4.94 17.41 -1.78
N LEU A 208 -4.97 18.68 -1.39
CA LEU A 208 -3.78 19.51 -1.28
C LEU A 208 -3.49 19.82 0.17
N LEU A 209 -2.24 19.61 0.58
CA LEU A 209 -1.73 20.03 1.87
C LEU A 209 -0.92 21.31 1.63
N ASP A 210 -1.37 22.43 2.18
CA ASP A 210 -0.74 23.76 2.00
C ASP A 210 -0.58 24.19 0.53
N GLY A 211 -1.43 23.66 -0.37
CA GLY A 211 -1.38 23.89 -1.81
C GLY A 211 -0.43 22.98 -2.60
N PHE A 212 0.19 21.99 -1.94
CA PHE A 212 1.04 20.99 -2.56
C PHE A 212 0.29 19.67 -2.71
N LYS A 213 0.61 18.92 -3.76
CA LYS A 213 0.11 17.55 -3.91
C LYS A 213 0.80 16.68 -2.86
N CYS A 214 0.05 15.76 -2.24
CA CYS A 214 0.62 14.82 -1.30
C CYS A 214 0.21 13.37 -1.60
N ASP A 215 0.97 12.43 -1.06
CA ASP A 215 0.55 11.03 -0.93
C ASP A 215 0.81 10.52 0.50
N LEU A 216 -0.04 9.60 0.95
CA LEU A 216 0.05 8.97 2.25
C LEU A 216 0.70 7.60 2.11
N ARG A 217 1.80 7.40 2.80
CA ARG A 217 2.52 6.14 2.90
C ARG A 217 2.09 5.43 4.17
N ILE A 218 1.27 4.40 4.02
CA ILE A 218 0.68 3.64 5.11
C ILE A 218 1.36 2.27 5.20
N TYR A 219 1.75 1.90 6.41
CA TYR A 219 2.34 0.60 6.70
C TYR A 219 1.24 -0.39 7.11
N VAL A 220 1.23 -1.57 6.51
CA VAL A 220 0.27 -2.62 6.76
C VAL A 220 1.03 -3.90 7.04
N LEU A 221 0.71 -4.61 8.12
CA LEU A 221 1.30 -5.90 8.45
C LEU A 221 0.27 -7.00 8.19
N VAL A 222 0.58 -7.91 7.26
CA VAL A 222 -0.19 -9.13 7.06
C VAL A 222 0.47 -10.24 7.87
N THR A 223 -0.24 -10.76 8.86
CA THR A 223 0.31 -11.73 9.82
C THR A 223 -0.09 -13.16 9.56
N SER A 224 -1.15 -13.34 8.78
CA SER A 224 -1.63 -14.65 8.37
C SER A 224 -2.49 -14.47 7.14
N CYS A 225 -2.39 -15.41 6.21
CA CYS A 225 -3.32 -15.55 5.10
C CYS A 225 -4.45 -16.55 5.44
N LYS A 226 -4.35 -17.35 6.52
CA LYS A 226 -5.37 -18.35 6.92
C LYS A 226 -5.45 -18.50 8.45
N PRO A 227 -6.46 -17.91 9.12
CA PRO A 227 -7.37 -16.89 8.58
C PRO A 227 -6.61 -15.61 8.19
N LEU A 228 -7.14 -14.84 7.23
CA LEU A 228 -6.53 -13.56 6.85
C LEU A 228 -6.52 -12.58 8.03
N ARG A 229 -5.33 -12.10 8.39
CA ARG A 229 -5.12 -11.14 9.48
C ARG A 229 -4.26 -9.98 9.02
N ILE A 230 -4.88 -8.81 8.94
CA ILE A 230 -4.28 -7.57 8.45
C ILE A 230 -4.28 -6.55 9.59
N LEU A 231 -3.15 -5.90 9.82
CA LEU A 231 -2.97 -4.84 10.80
C LEU A 231 -2.52 -3.58 10.06
N VAL A 232 -3.21 -2.45 10.25
CA VAL A 232 -2.79 -1.17 9.69
C VAL A 232 -2.09 -0.37 10.78
N PHE A 233 -0.86 0.07 10.52
CA PHE A 233 -0.12 0.90 11.47
C PHE A 233 -0.79 2.27 11.58
N LYS A 234 -0.91 2.78 12.80
CA LYS A 234 -1.62 4.05 13.08
C LYS A 234 -0.82 5.29 12.66
N ASP A 235 0.39 5.11 12.15
CA ASP A 235 1.22 6.17 11.57
C ASP A 235 1.76 5.77 10.20
N GLY A 236 2.43 6.71 9.56
CA GLY A 236 2.89 6.63 8.18
C GLY A 236 3.70 7.87 7.81
N LEU A 237 3.93 8.05 6.51
CA LEU A 237 4.57 9.25 5.98
C LEU A 237 3.61 9.99 5.07
N VAL A 238 3.54 11.30 5.17
CA VAL A 238 2.92 12.15 4.17
C VAL A 238 4.03 12.79 3.38
N ARG A 239 4.07 12.52 2.08
CA ARG A 239 5.10 13.03 1.18
C ARG A 239 4.49 14.09 0.28
N LEU A 240 5.08 15.27 0.29
CA LEU A 240 4.62 16.41 -0.49
C LEU A 240 5.44 16.55 -1.77
N SER A 241 4.79 17.08 -2.81
CA SER A 241 5.45 17.68 -3.96
C SER A 241 6.19 18.95 -3.53
N THR A 242 7.25 19.35 -4.21
CA THR A 242 8.00 20.58 -3.90
C THR A 242 7.52 21.80 -4.66
N GLU A 243 6.66 21.60 -5.67
CA GLU A 243 5.98 22.68 -6.38
C GLU A 243 4.49 22.68 -6.08
N ARG A 244 3.90 23.89 -6.01
CA ARG A 244 2.46 24.09 -5.76
C ARG A 244 1.64 23.46 -6.88
N TYR A 245 0.60 22.72 -6.51
CA TYR A 245 -0.19 21.98 -7.48
C TYR A 245 -1.07 22.90 -8.32
N SER A 246 -1.02 22.69 -9.63
CA SER A 246 -2.04 23.15 -10.59
C SER A 246 -2.59 21.94 -11.36
N PRO A 247 -3.89 21.96 -11.75
CA PRO A 247 -4.44 20.91 -12.60
C PRO A 247 -3.63 20.74 -13.90
N PRO A 248 -3.53 19.51 -14.45
CA PRO A 248 -2.75 19.27 -15.66
C PRO A 248 -3.27 20.05 -16.87
N SER A 249 -2.34 20.68 -17.58
CA SER A 249 -2.52 21.45 -18.81
C SER A 249 -1.31 21.22 -19.71
N ASP A 250 -1.39 21.59 -20.99
CA ASP A 250 -0.29 21.41 -21.94
C ASP A 250 1.03 22.07 -21.48
N PHE A 251 0.97 23.05 -20.57
CA PHE A 251 2.12 23.79 -20.08
C PHE A 251 2.81 23.19 -18.84
N ASN A 252 2.15 22.28 -18.12
CA ASN A 252 2.68 21.74 -16.86
C ASN A 252 2.80 20.21 -16.82
N LEU A 253 2.48 19.49 -17.90
CA LEU A 253 2.59 18.02 -17.93
C LEU A 253 3.99 17.51 -17.62
N GLU A 254 5.04 18.30 -17.91
CA GLU A 254 6.44 17.96 -17.69
C GLU A 254 6.97 18.38 -16.31
N GLN A 255 6.19 19.13 -15.52
CA GLN A 255 6.57 19.61 -14.19
C GLN A 255 6.44 18.49 -13.15
N MET A 256 7.41 17.58 -13.15
CA MET A 256 7.38 16.36 -12.31
C MET A 256 7.42 16.65 -10.81
N CYS A 257 8.11 17.71 -10.37
CA CYS A 257 8.12 18.15 -8.97
C CYS A 257 6.78 18.70 -8.48
N MET A 258 5.82 18.97 -9.38
CA MET A 258 4.42 19.30 -9.05
C MET A 258 3.54 18.06 -9.02
N HIS A 259 3.74 17.16 -9.99
CA HIS A 259 2.82 16.06 -10.24
C HIS A 259 3.21 14.74 -9.55
N LEU A 260 4.46 14.58 -9.14
CA LEU A 260 4.96 13.39 -8.45
C LEU A 260 5.48 13.76 -7.06
N THR A 261 5.15 12.92 -6.07
CA THR A 261 5.46 13.10 -4.64
C THR A 261 6.61 12.20 -4.18
N ASN A 262 7.22 11.47 -5.11
CA ASN A 262 8.34 10.57 -4.81
C ASN A 262 9.52 11.37 -4.25
N TYR A 263 10.08 10.91 -3.13
CA TYR A 263 11.26 11.51 -2.51
C TYR A 263 12.44 11.59 -3.49
N SER A 264 12.70 10.54 -4.28
CA SER A 264 13.75 10.50 -5.30
C SER A 264 13.68 11.63 -6.34
N ILE A 265 12.47 12.09 -6.66
CA ILE A 265 12.24 13.19 -7.61
C ILE A 265 12.43 14.53 -6.90
N ASN A 266 11.84 14.65 -5.71
CA ASN A 266 11.73 15.93 -5.01
C ASN A 266 12.97 16.30 -4.20
N ARG A 267 13.78 15.32 -3.74
CA ARG A 267 14.96 15.53 -2.89
C ARG A 267 16.05 16.45 -3.48
N HIS A 268 16.06 16.59 -4.81
CA HIS A 268 17.01 17.44 -5.53
C HIS A 268 16.40 18.79 -5.92
N SER A 269 15.12 19.02 -5.63
CA SER A 269 14.49 20.31 -5.83
C SER A 269 15.03 21.31 -4.80
N ALA A 270 15.31 22.54 -5.24
CA ALA A 270 15.72 23.63 -4.35
C ALA A 270 14.64 23.97 -3.29
N SER A 271 13.39 23.58 -3.56
CA SER A 271 12.25 23.79 -2.65
C SER A 271 11.97 22.59 -1.74
N PHE A 272 12.86 21.59 -1.69
CA PHE A 272 12.71 20.47 -0.77
C PHE A 272 13.02 20.91 0.66
N ASP A 273 12.00 20.92 1.51
CA ASP A 273 12.14 21.29 2.91
C ASP A 273 12.51 20.05 3.74
N THR A 274 13.75 20.06 4.25
CA THR A 274 14.34 18.98 5.04
C THR A 274 14.04 19.06 6.53
N ASP A 275 13.17 19.98 6.96
CA ASP A 275 12.72 20.04 8.35
C ASP A 275 12.16 18.67 8.80
N GLU A 276 12.75 18.12 9.86
CA GLU A 276 12.43 16.78 10.36
C GLU A 276 11.30 16.79 11.39
N ARG A 277 10.75 17.96 11.76
CA ARG A 277 9.59 18.03 12.64
C ARG A 277 8.37 17.38 12.00
N ASP A 278 7.61 16.65 12.80
CA ASP A 278 6.49 15.81 12.35
C ASP A 278 5.46 16.53 11.47
N ASP A 279 5.25 17.83 11.67
CA ASP A 279 4.25 18.66 10.97
C ASP A 279 4.85 19.65 9.95
N ARG A 280 6.16 19.61 9.72
CA ARG A 280 6.91 20.49 8.80
C ARG A 280 7.61 19.69 7.71
N GLY A 281 8.31 20.39 6.81
CA GLY A 281 9.05 19.72 5.76
C GLY A 281 8.17 19.22 4.61
N SER A 282 8.86 18.71 3.59
CA SER A 282 8.26 17.97 2.47
C SER A 282 7.94 16.51 2.83
N LYS A 283 8.28 16.07 4.06
CA LYS A 283 7.94 14.77 4.64
C LYS A 283 7.40 14.97 6.05
N ARG A 284 6.12 14.64 6.26
CA ARG A 284 5.42 14.75 7.56
C ARG A 284 5.00 13.37 8.06
N THR A 285 4.67 13.24 9.33
CA THR A 285 4.04 12.01 9.85
C THR A 285 2.56 11.95 9.47
N LEU A 286 2.00 10.74 9.38
CA LEU A 286 0.56 10.59 9.17
C LEU A 286 -0.22 11.08 10.39
N SER A 287 0.32 10.88 11.58
CA SER A 287 -0.23 11.40 12.84
C SER A 287 -0.41 12.91 12.82
N SER A 288 0.62 13.68 12.41
CA SER A 288 0.51 15.14 12.33
C SER A 288 -0.49 15.59 11.27
N PHE A 289 -0.55 14.88 10.14
CA PHE A 289 -1.55 15.13 9.09
C PHE A 289 -2.98 14.88 9.58
N MET A 290 -3.22 13.82 10.37
CA MET A 290 -4.54 13.56 10.96
C MET A 290 -4.95 14.66 11.93
N VAL A 291 -4.01 15.17 12.75
CA VAL A 291 -4.25 16.32 13.63
C VAL A 291 -4.60 17.57 12.81
N TRP A 292 -3.85 17.84 11.74
CA TRP A 292 -4.11 18.97 10.85
C TRP A 292 -5.47 18.85 10.14
N LEU A 293 -5.85 17.65 9.68
CA LEU A 293 -7.16 17.37 9.09
C LEU A 293 -8.28 17.67 10.08
N HIS A 294 -8.17 17.18 11.31
CA HIS A 294 -9.16 17.43 12.35
C HIS A 294 -9.31 18.92 12.64
N LYS A 295 -8.19 19.65 12.79
CA LYS A 295 -8.16 21.11 13.01
C LYS A 295 -8.79 21.90 11.86
N THR A 296 -8.66 21.40 10.62
CA THR A 296 -9.23 22.03 9.42
C THR A 296 -10.66 21.58 9.11
N GLY A 297 -11.31 20.84 10.03
CA GLY A 297 -12.72 20.44 9.92
C GLY A 297 -12.98 19.20 9.07
N HIS A 298 -11.95 18.40 8.79
CA HIS A 298 -12.06 17.18 7.99
C HIS A 298 -12.38 15.94 8.85
N ASN A 299 -13.15 15.01 8.29
CA ASN A 299 -13.54 13.79 8.99
C ASN A 299 -12.44 12.72 8.92
N VAL A 300 -11.60 12.68 9.95
CA VAL A 300 -10.50 11.70 10.09
C VAL A 300 -10.99 10.25 10.27
N VAL A 301 -12.16 10.06 10.89
CA VAL A 301 -12.75 8.73 11.10
C VAL A 301 -13.16 8.11 9.77
N GLU A 302 -13.79 8.91 8.92
CA GLU A 302 -14.15 8.49 7.55
C GLU A 302 -12.92 8.18 6.71
N LEU A 303 -11.85 8.95 6.84
CA LEU A 303 -10.59 8.69 6.14
C LEU A 303 -9.98 7.35 6.56
N TRP A 304 -9.88 7.06 7.87
CA TRP A 304 -9.40 5.77 8.36
C TRP A 304 -10.27 4.60 7.92
N ALA A 305 -11.60 4.75 7.94
CA ALA A 305 -12.51 3.71 7.44
C ALA A 305 -12.22 3.38 5.97
N LYS A 306 -11.97 4.40 5.14
CA LYS A 306 -11.63 4.21 3.72
C LYS A 306 -10.25 3.58 3.52
N ILE A 307 -9.27 3.96 4.33
CA ILE A 307 -7.94 3.32 4.35
C ILE A 307 -8.10 1.83 4.65
N HIS A 308 -8.84 1.47 5.71
CA HIS A 308 -9.06 0.07 6.08
C HIS A 308 -9.74 -0.73 4.98
N VAL A 309 -10.79 -0.17 4.37
CA VAL A 309 -11.50 -0.78 3.24
C VAL A 309 -10.56 -1.03 2.06
N SER A 310 -9.80 -0.01 1.65
CA SER A 310 -8.84 -0.13 0.56
C SER A 310 -7.74 -1.17 0.87
N CYS A 311 -7.20 -1.18 2.09
CA CYS A 311 -6.21 -2.18 2.52
C CYS A 311 -6.81 -3.59 2.48
N HIS A 312 -8.00 -3.78 3.05
CA HIS A 312 -8.68 -5.06 3.07
C HIS A 312 -8.91 -5.63 1.67
N TYR A 313 -9.60 -4.88 0.80
CA TYR A 313 -9.93 -5.36 -0.55
C TYR A 313 -8.71 -5.64 -1.41
N THR A 314 -7.60 -4.94 -1.16
CA THR A 314 -6.38 -5.19 -1.91
C THR A 314 -5.57 -6.36 -1.34
N SER A 315 -5.63 -6.59 -0.03
CA SER A 315 -5.02 -7.78 0.61
C SER A 315 -5.80 -9.07 0.36
N LEU A 316 -7.09 -9.01 -0.02
CA LEU A 316 -7.86 -10.20 -0.39
C LEU A 316 -7.30 -10.95 -1.62
N GLU A 317 -6.48 -10.28 -2.44
CA GLU A 317 -5.84 -10.91 -3.60
C GLU A 317 -4.77 -11.93 -3.21
N GLU A 318 -4.05 -11.69 -2.11
CA GLU A 318 -2.94 -12.56 -1.73
C GLU A 318 -3.43 -13.98 -1.40
N PRO A 319 -4.41 -14.17 -0.51
CA PRO A 319 -4.86 -15.52 -0.17
C PRO A 319 -5.41 -16.25 -1.40
N LEU A 320 -6.21 -15.62 -2.27
CA LEU A 320 -6.84 -16.29 -3.42
C LEU A 320 -5.83 -16.89 -4.42
N ARG A 321 -4.61 -16.35 -4.51
CA ARG A 321 -3.54 -16.87 -5.38
C ARG A 321 -2.48 -17.67 -4.64
N ILE A 322 -2.23 -17.34 -3.38
CA ILE A 322 -1.35 -18.10 -2.50
C ILE A 322 -1.98 -19.47 -2.19
N TYR A 323 -3.29 -19.56 -2.01
CA TYR A 323 -3.95 -20.81 -1.62
C TYR A 323 -3.73 -21.97 -2.58
N PRO A 324 -3.87 -21.81 -3.92
CA PRO A 324 -3.51 -22.88 -4.85
C PRO A 324 -2.03 -23.28 -4.77
N LEU A 325 -1.12 -22.32 -4.58
CA LEU A 325 0.32 -22.60 -4.44
C LEU A 325 0.63 -23.35 -3.14
N LEU A 326 -0.10 -23.00 -2.06
CA LEU A 326 0.02 -23.70 -0.80
C LEU A 326 -0.62 -25.10 -0.86
N SER A 327 -1.75 -25.28 -1.54
CA SER A 327 -2.44 -26.57 -1.63
C SER A 327 -1.72 -27.59 -2.54
N SER A 328 -0.88 -27.12 -3.46
CA SER A 328 -0.19 -27.99 -4.45
C SER A 328 1.21 -28.43 -4.03
N GLY A 329 1.76 -27.89 -2.93
CA GLY A 329 3.13 -28.16 -2.49
C GLY A 329 3.50 -27.69 -1.08
N TYR A 330 2.66 -26.88 -0.42
CA TYR A 330 2.77 -26.59 1.02
C TYR A 330 1.67 -27.32 1.79
N HIS A 331 1.78 -28.64 1.84
CA HIS A 331 1.22 -29.34 2.98
C HIS A 331 2.09 -29.03 4.20
N CYS A 332 1.89 -27.84 4.80
CA CYS A 332 2.14 -27.70 6.22
C CYS A 332 0.94 -28.36 6.92
N GLU A 333 0.98 -29.69 6.99
CA GLU A 333 0.20 -30.44 7.97
C GLU A 333 0.62 -29.96 9.36
N ASN A 334 -0.11 -28.98 9.87
CA ASN A 334 -0.62 -29.03 11.23
C ASN A 334 -1.67 -27.94 11.43
N SER A 335 -2.92 -28.42 11.45
CA SER A 335 -3.99 -27.83 12.22
C SER A 335 -3.46 -27.28 13.57
N ASN A 336 -3.55 -25.96 13.74
CA ASN A 336 -3.23 -25.14 14.94
C ASN A 336 -1.94 -24.32 14.97
N SER A 337 -0.98 -24.47 14.05
CA SER A 337 0.18 -23.56 13.98
C SER A 337 0.02 -22.58 12.81
N GLY A 338 -0.21 -21.30 13.11
CA GLY A 338 -0.35 -20.23 12.11
C GLY A 338 0.82 -20.17 11.13
N LEU A 339 0.55 -19.68 9.91
CA LEU A 339 1.51 -19.53 8.81
C LEU A 339 2.90 -19.03 9.29
N SER A 340 3.97 -19.61 8.73
CA SER A 340 5.36 -19.26 9.06
C SER A 340 5.90 -18.00 8.38
N SER A 341 5.01 -17.16 7.91
CA SER A 341 5.35 -15.94 7.18
C SER A 341 4.51 -14.77 7.70
N TYR A 342 5.15 -13.61 7.79
CA TYR A 342 4.52 -12.33 8.09
C TYR A 342 5.10 -11.33 7.11
N THR A 343 4.31 -10.46 6.49
CA THR A 343 4.86 -9.48 5.54
C THR A 343 4.46 -8.07 5.90
N PRO A 344 5.43 -7.17 6.18
CA PRO A 344 5.16 -5.75 6.17
C PRO A 344 4.96 -5.30 4.72
N LEU A 345 3.74 -4.88 4.44
CA LEU A 345 3.32 -4.26 3.19
C LEU A 345 3.30 -2.74 3.29
N LEU A 346 3.62 -2.12 2.17
CA LEU A 346 3.66 -0.68 2.03
C LEU A 346 2.60 -0.21 1.03
N TYR A 347 1.63 0.55 1.54
CA TYR A 347 0.53 1.13 0.76
C TYR A 347 0.82 2.62 0.55
N CYS A 348 0.91 3.10 -0.69
CA CYS A 348 0.92 4.54 -0.98
C CYS A 348 -0.47 4.97 -1.47
N LEU A 349 -1.02 6.03 -0.89
CA LEU A 349 -2.39 6.50 -1.01
C LEU A 349 -2.44 8.00 -1.33
N PRO A 350 -2.63 8.43 -2.59
CA PRO A 350 -2.93 9.83 -2.87
C PRO A 350 -4.34 10.16 -2.32
N PRO A 351 -4.48 11.22 -1.52
CA PRO A 351 -5.76 11.69 -1.03
C PRO A 351 -6.50 12.48 -2.12
N ARG A 352 -7.84 12.37 -2.18
CA ARG A 352 -8.71 13.06 -3.15
C ARG A 352 -9.92 13.73 -2.48
N PRO A 353 -10.31 14.98 -2.81
CA PRO A 353 -11.61 15.56 -2.51
C PRO A 353 -12.73 14.97 -3.40
N PHE A 354 -13.92 14.80 -2.83
CA PHE A 354 -15.04 14.15 -3.50
C PHE A 354 -15.58 14.94 -4.73
N ALA A 355 -15.85 14.23 -5.81
CA ALA A 355 -16.86 14.59 -6.80
C ALA A 355 -17.96 13.53 -6.76
N LYS A 356 -19.21 13.97 -6.54
CA LYS A 356 -20.47 13.21 -6.35
C LYS A 356 -20.37 11.70 -6.60
N TRP A 357 -20.56 10.93 -5.54
CA TRP A 357 -21.15 9.60 -5.65
C TRP A 357 -22.50 9.61 -4.96
N GLU A 358 -23.47 9.03 -5.62
CA GLU A 358 -24.75 8.67 -5.02
C GLU A 358 -24.50 7.69 -3.87
N LYS A 359 -25.15 7.97 -2.74
CA LYS A 359 -25.03 7.24 -1.49
C LYS A 359 -25.13 5.72 -1.72
N PRO A 360 -24.30 4.87 -1.12
CA PRO A 360 -24.64 3.47 -0.98
C PRO A 360 -25.90 3.38 -0.13
N VAL A 361 -26.99 2.94 -0.74
CA VAL A 361 -28.18 2.48 -0.04
C VAL A 361 -27.74 1.30 0.83
N PHE A 362 -27.54 1.55 2.12
CA PHE A 362 -27.63 0.49 3.12
C PHE A 362 -29.05 -0.07 3.02
N ARG A 363 -29.23 -1.16 2.28
CA ARG A 363 -30.38 -2.02 2.49
C ARG A 363 -30.15 -2.69 3.84
N ASP A 364 -30.64 -2.03 4.87
CA ASP A 364 -30.95 -2.65 6.14
C ASP A 364 -31.79 -3.90 5.85
N SER A 365 -31.17 -5.05 6.07
CA SER A 365 -31.83 -6.34 6.08
C SER A 365 -32.78 -6.35 7.27
N ARG A 366 -33.99 -5.83 7.03
CA ARG A 366 -35.11 -5.86 7.97
C ARG A 366 -35.28 -7.28 8.51
N ILE A 367 -34.95 -7.41 9.78
CA ILE A 367 -35.45 -8.42 10.69
C ILE A 367 -36.96 -8.51 10.48
N ARG A 368 -37.42 -9.66 9.99
CA ARG A 368 -38.85 -10.01 9.98
C ARG A 368 -39.32 -10.07 11.44
N ARG A 369 -39.99 -9.02 11.91
CA ARG A 369 -40.93 -9.13 13.02
C ARG A 369 -42.34 -9.16 12.45
N SER A 370 -42.95 -10.33 12.58
CA SER A 370 -44.37 -10.56 12.42
C SER A 370 -45.16 -9.64 13.36
N SER A 371 -45.99 -8.77 12.79
CA SER A 371 -47.18 -8.26 13.47
C SER A 371 -48.18 -7.84 12.38
N ARG A 372 -49.24 -8.64 12.24
CA ARG A 372 -50.41 -8.30 11.42
C ARG A 372 -51.15 -7.14 12.09
N PRO A 373 -51.62 -6.14 11.33
CA PRO A 373 -52.82 -5.39 11.71
C PRO A 373 -54.02 -6.01 10.98
N HIS A 374 -55.00 -6.46 11.75
CA HIS A 374 -56.35 -6.68 11.27
C HIS A 374 -56.97 -5.35 10.83
N SER A 375 -57.66 -5.36 9.68
CA SER A 375 -58.73 -4.41 9.36
C SER A 375 -59.71 -5.05 8.37
N PRO A 376 -60.98 -4.64 8.40
CA PRO A 376 -62.13 -5.52 8.19
C PRO A 376 -62.62 -5.59 6.74
N ALA A 377 -63.37 -6.65 6.48
CA ALA A 377 -64.03 -6.94 5.22
C ALA A 377 -65.09 -5.88 4.85
N LEU A 378 -65.03 -5.39 3.62
CA LEU A 378 -66.16 -4.80 2.90
C LEU A 378 -66.69 -5.86 1.95
N GLY A 379 -67.83 -6.44 2.30
CA GLY A 379 -68.63 -7.27 1.41
C GLY A 379 -69.63 -6.39 0.65
N ALA A 380 -69.63 -6.50 -0.67
CA ALA A 380 -70.73 -6.06 -1.53
C ALA A 380 -71.49 -7.31 -2.00
N GLY A 381 -72.81 -7.32 -1.89
CA GLY A 381 -73.65 -8.38 -2.47
C GLY A 381 -75.07 -8.50 -1.91
N GLY A 382 -75.93 -7.54 -2.28
CA GLY A 382 -77.36 -7.68 -2.64
C GLY A 382 -78.34 -8.45 -1.75
N GLN A 383 -79.36 -7.74 -1.24
CA GLN A 383 -80.74 -7.74 -1.75
C GLN A 383 -81.52 -6.56 -1.17
#